data_AF-A0A6A4GZ40-F1
#
_entry.id   AF-A0A6A4GZ40-F1
#
_cell.length_a   1.000
_cell.length_b   1.000
_cell.length_c   1.000
_cell.angle_alpha   90.00
_cell.angle_beta   90.00
_cell.angle_gamma   90.00
#
_symmetry.space_group_name_H-M   'P 1'
#
loop_
_entity.id
_entity.type
_entity.pdbx_description
1 polymer ?
#
loop_
_entity_poly.entity_id
_entity_poly.type
_entity_poly.pdbx_seq_one_letter_code
_entity_poly.pdbx_strand_id
1 'polypeptide(L)'
;LANVLQEEQHLPWDECECHYCMDVEETVGCKHPHTCFLQAKELLDTLPPKWDPRSPNVEEVESEPTTHTDWKEIDSRLTTHGALQEAFKIFTEG
;
A
#
# COMPACT_ATOMS: atom_id res chain seq x y z
N LEU A 1 7.76 7.71 1.18
CA LEU A 1 8.68 7.70 0.02
C LEU A 1 8.37 8.84 -0.94
N ALA A 2 7.22 8.91 -1.61
CA ALA A 2 6.92 10.00 -2.56
C ALA A 2 6.89 11.42 -1.95
N ASN A 3 6.46 11.56 -0.68
CA ASN A 3 6.40 12.88 0.00
C ASN A 3 7.78 13.53 0.20
N VAL A 4 8.87 12.74 0.15
CA VAL A 4 10.25 13.25 0.27
C VAL A 4 10.55 14.30 -0.81
N LEU A 5 9.90 14.20 -1.97
CA LEU A 5 10.04 15.17 -3.07
C LEU A 5 9.55 16.59 -2.74
N GLN A 6 8.77 16.75 -1.66
CA GLN A 6 8.20 18.03 -1.24
C GLN A 6 8.88 18.62 -0.01
N GLU A 7 9.89 17.93 0.55
CA GLU A 7 10.63 18.38 1.72
C GLU A 7 11.55 19.56 1.35
N GLU A 8 11.63 20.58 2.21
CA GLU A 8 12.37 21.82 1.91
C GLU A 8 13.87 21.58 1.66
N GLN A 9 14.43 20.58 2.32
CA GLN A 9 15.84 20.18 2.23
C GLN A 9 16.14 19.25 1.05
N HIS A 10 15.12 18.81 0.31
CA HIS A 10 15.29 17.92 -0.83
C HIS A 10 15.69 18.69 -2.09
N LEU A 11 16.60 18.12 -2.88
CA LEU A 11 17.08 18.69 -4.15
C LEU A 11 16.70 17.78 -5.32
N PRO A 12 16.42 18.35 -6.50
CA PRO A 12 15.91 17.58 -7.63
C PRO A 12 17.01 16.85 -8.42
N TRP A 13 17.89 16.13 -7.73
CA TRP A 13 18.95 15.32 -8.32
C TRP A 13 19.34 14.15 -7.41
N ASP A 14 20.02 13.14 -7.96
CA ASP A 14 20.33 11.90 -7.23
C ASP A 14 21.39 12.06 -6.12
N GLU A 15 22.28 13.05 -6.23
CA GLU A 15 23.28 13.41 -5.20
C GLU A 15 22.70 14.28 -4.07
N CYS A 16 21.41 14.15 -3.75
CA CYS A 16 20.79 14.92 -2.68
C CYS A 16 21.17 14.31 -1.33
N GLU A 17 21.83 15.09 -0.47
CA GLU A 17 22.25 14.65 0.88
C GLU A 17 21.20 14.93 1.97
N CYS A 18 19.91 14.99 1.62
CA CYS A 18 18.87 15.09 2.65
C CYS A 18 18.78 13.79 3.45
N HIS A 19 18.29 13.88 4.69
CA HIS A 19 18.16 12.72 5.59
C HIS A 19 17.48 11.51 4.92
N TYR A 20 16.42 11.74 4.14
CA TYR A 20 15.68 10.66 3.49
C TYR A 20 16.42 10.01 2.31
N CYS A 21 17.15 10.79 1.51
CA CYS A 21 17.95 10.24 0.42
C CYS A 21 19.10 9.40 0.97
N MET A 22 19.80 9.92 2.00
CA MET A 22 20.87 9.20 2.68
C MET A 22 20.38 7.92 3.34
N ASP A 23 19.23 7.96 4.03
CA ASP A 23 18.64 6.78 4.67
C ASP A 23 18.31 5.70 3.63
N VAL A 24 17.77 6.07 2.48
CA VAL A 24 17.46 5.11 1.40
C VAL A 24 18.73 4.56 0.74
N GLU A 25 19.78 5.37 0.59
CA GLU A 25 21.09 4.89 0.14
C GLU A 25 21.70 3.87 1.12
N GLU A 26 21.64 4.14 2.42
CA GLU A 26 22.26 3.28 3.44
C GLU A 26 21.44 2.00 3.70
N THR A 27 20.11 2.11 3.78
CA THR A 27 19.23 1.01 4.17
C THR A 27 18.82 0.12 3.00
N VAL A 28 18.57 0.71 1.83
CA VAL A 28 18.08 -0.01 0.63
C VAL A 28 19.16 -0.14 -0.44
N GLY A 29 20.17 0.74 -0.44
CA GLY A 29 21.20 0.76 -1.48
C GLY A 29 20.71 1.32 -2.83
N CYS A 30 19.65 2.14 -2.86
CA CYS A 30 19.24 2.80 -4.11
C CYS A 30 20.31 3.85 -4.48
N LYS A 31 20.91 3.71 -5.67
CA LYS A 31 21.96 4.61 -6.19
C LYS A 31 21.44 5.93 -6.75
N HIS A 32 20.12 6.02 -6.94
CA HIS A 32 19.44 7.13 -7.59
C HIS A 32 18.17 7.49 -6.79
N PRO A 33 18.32 7.94 -5.54
CA PRO A 33 17.20 8.09 -4.60
C PRO A 33 16.13 9.05 -5.13
N HIS A 34 16.52 10.16 -5.76
CA HIS A 34 15.58 11.09 -6.36
C HIS A 34 14.74 10.44 -7.46
N THR A 35 15.39 9.74 -8.39
CA THR A 35 14.71 9.00 -9.46
C THR A 35 13.81 7.89 -8.90
N CYS A 36 14.28 7.15 -7.89
CA CYS A 36 13.50 6.16 -7.15
C CYS A 36 12.20 6.79 -6.59
N PHE A 37 12.27 7.98 -5.97
CA PHE A 37 11.10 8.67 -5.42
C PHE A 37 10.14 9.18 -6.49
N LEU A 38 10.64 9.71 -7.62
CA LEU A 38 9.80 10.12 -8.75
C LEU A 38 8.98 8.94 -9.29
N GLN A 39 9.64 7.81 -9.52
CA GLN A 39 8.99 6.62 -10.06
C GLN A 39 7.96 6.05 -9.07
N ALA A 40 8.27 6.07 -7.77
CA ALA A 40 7.31 5.69 -6.74
C ALA A 40 6.10 6.63 -6.71
N LYS A 41 6.31 7.95 -6.88
CA LYS A 41 5.22 8.92 -6.98
C LYS A 41 4.34 8.65 -8.20
N GLU A 42 4.93 8.41 -9.37
CA GLU A 42 4.19 8.08 -10.59
C GLU A 42 3.31 6.85 -10.40
N LEU A 43 3.84 5.77 -9.80
CA LEU A 43 3.06 4.58 -9.52
C LEU A 43 1.89 4.86 -8.59
N LEU A 44 2.11 5.60 -7.50
CA LEU A 44 1.05 5.97 -6.56
C LEU A 44 -0.02 6.86 -7.24
N ASP A 45 0.39 7.75 -8.14
CA ASP A 45 -0.53 8.63 -8.88
C ASP A 45 -1.41 7.86 -9.89
N THR A 46 -1.10 6.60 -10.20
CA THR A 46 -1.98 5.73 -11.01
C THR A 46 -3.04 4.98 -10.20
N LEU A 47 -2.96 4.99 -8.87
CA LEU A 47 -3.87 4.22 -8.03
C LEU A 47 -5.27 4.84 -8.03
N PRO A 48 -6.34 4.03 -8.18
CA PRO A 48 -7.70 4.50 -7.94
C PRO A 48 -7.84 4.99 -6.48
N PRO A 49 -8.75 5.94 -6.20
CA PRO A 49 -8.88 6.53 -4.86
C PRO A 49 -9.07 5.53 -3.73
N LYS A 50 -9.78 4.42 -3.99
CA LYS A 50 -10.01 3.32 -3.04
C LYS A 50 -8.70 2.63 -2.61
N TRP A 51 -7.69 2.61 -3.48
CA TRP A 51 -6.42 1.93 -3.28
C TRP A 51 -5.27 2.88 -2.97
N ASP A 52 -5.49 4.19 -3.05
CA ASP A 52 -4.45 5.16 -2.73
C ASP A 52 -4.27 5.24 -1.20
N PRO A 53 -3.12 4.80 -0.66
CA PRO A 53 -2.86 4.85 0.78
C PRO A 53 -2.76 6.28 1.32
N ARG A 54 -2.68 7.29 0.43
CA ARG A 54 -2.68 8.71 0.78
C ARG A 54 -4.09 9.27 0.93
N SER A 55 -5.11 8.59 0.38
CA SER A 55 -6.50 8.99 0.59
C SER A 55 -6.85 8.82 2.06
N PRO A 56 -7.55 9.79 2.68
CA PRO A 56 -8.14 9.55 3.99
C PRO A 56 -8.99 8.30 3.87
N ASN A 57 -8.78 7.35 4.78
CA ASN A 57 -9.58 6.14 4.85
C ASN A 57 -11.02 6.61 5.00
N VAL A 58 -11.75 6.65 3.89
CA VAL A 58 -13.21 6.67 3.94
C VAL A 58 -13.47 5.27 4.44
N GLU A 59 -13.44 5.11 5.76
CA GLU A 59 -14.06 3.97 6.41
C GLU A 59 -15.40 3.88 5.70
N GLU A 60 -15.53 2.86 4.84
CA GLU A 60 -16.78 2.58 4.16
C GLU A 60 -17.75 2.57 5.32
N VAL A 61 -18.59 3.62 5.43
CA VAL A 61 -19.69 3.63 6.39
C VAL A 61 -20.39 2.35 6.03
N GLU A 62 -20.19 1.32 6.84
CA GLU A 62 -20.81 0.03 6.65
C GLU A 62 -22.29 0.40 6.66
N SER A 63 -22.89 0.50 5.48
CA SER A 63 -24.31 0.73 5.38
C SER A 63 -24.90 -0.42 6.17
N GLU A 64 -25.68 -0.09 7.20
CA GLU A 64 -26.28 -1.09 8.08
C GLU A 64 -26.74 -2.26 7.22
N PRO A 65 -26.28 -3.49 7.54
CA PRO A 65 -26.43 -4.61 6.62
C PRO A 65 -27.89 -4.68 6.23
N THR A 66 -28.19 -4.44 4.95
CA THR A 66 -29.52 -4.68 4.42
C THR A 66 -29.85 -6.10 4.80
N THR A 67 -30.86 -6.28 5.65
CA THR A 67 -31.27 -7.57 6.19
C THR A 67 -31.77 -8.42 5.03
N HIS A 68 -30.88 -9.04 4.28
CA HIS A 68 -31.23 -10.09 3.35
C HIS A 68 -31.67 -11.27 4.20
N THR A 69 -32.83 -11.82 3.86
CA THR A 69 -33.53 -12.83 4.67
C THR A 69 -32.73 -14.14 4.83
N ASP A 70 -31.61 -14.29 4.10
CA ASP A 70 -30.78 -15.50 4.03
C ASP A 70 -29.33 -15.32 4.55
N TRP A 71 -29.05 -14.29 5.36
CA TRP A 71 -27.74 -14.18 6.00
C TRP A 71 -27.54 -15.30 7.04
N LYS A 72 -26.41 -16.00 6.96
CA LYS A 72 -25.93 -16.90 8.01
C LYS A 72 -24.64 -16.32 8.58
N GLU A 73 -24.62 -16.13 9.89
CA GLU A 73 -23.42 -15.72 10.61
C GLU A 73 -22.38 -16.84 10.54
N ILE A 74 -21.18 -16.51 10.06
CA ILE A 74 -20.05 -17.43 10.09
C ILE A 74 -19.42 -17.31 11.47
N ASP A 75 -19.42 -18.40 12.23
CA ASP A 75 -18.72 -18.46 13.51
C ASP A 75 -17.21 -18.24 13.27
N SER A 76 -16.69 -17.13 13.78
CA SER A 76 -15.28 -16.74 13.64
C SER A 76 -14.31 -17.65 14.39
N ARG A 77 -14.83 -18.59 15.20
CA ARG A 77 -14.05 -19.63 15.89
C ARG A 77 -13.93 -20.92 15.07
N LEU A 78 -14.48 -20.95 13.85
CA LEU A 78 -14.32 -22.08 12.92
C LEU A 78 -12.84 -22.26 12.60
N THR A 79 -12.20 -23.15 13.36
CA THR A 79 -10.89 -23.71 13.04
C THR A 79 -11.10 -24.68 11.90
N THR A 80 -10.96 -24.19 10.68
CA THR A 80 -10.95 -25.05 9.49
C THR A 80 -9.78 -26.03 9.63
N HIS A 81 -10.08 -27.32 9.79
CA HIS A 81 -9.06 -28.36 9.72
C HIS A 81 -8.77 -28.63 8.24
N GLY A 82 -7.67 -28.06 7.77
CA GLY A 82 -7.26 -27.99 6.37
C GLY A 82 -6.46 -26.72 6.17
N ALA A 83 -5.42 -26.74 5.33
CA ALA A 83 -4.60 -25.56 5.13
C ALA A 83 -5.48 -24.47 4.48
N LEU A 84 -5.86 -23.46 5.27
CA LEU A 84 -6.56 -22.24 4.81
C LEU A 84 -5.89 -21.64 3.55
N GLN A 85 -4.59 -21.90 3.40
CA GLN A 85 -3.74 -21.64 2.24
C GLN A 85 -4.30 -22.15 0.91
N GLU A 86 -4.99 -23.30 0.88
CA GLU A 86 -5.59 -23.85 -0.35
C GLU A 86 -6.79 -23.03 -0.84
N ALA A 87 -7.51 -22.34 0.05
CA ALA A 87 -8.62 -21.47 -0.35
C ALA A 87 -8.12 -20.15 -0.99
N PHE A 88 -6.91 -19.71 -0.65
CA PHE A 88 -6.27 -18.51 -1.21
C PHE A 88 -5.45 -18.79 -2.48
N LYS A 89 -5.32 -20.06 -2.91
CA LYS A 89 -4.63 -20.44 -4.17
C LYS A 89 -5.36 -20.05 -5.46
N ILE A 90 -6.52 -19.38 -5.38
CA ILE A 90 -7.30 -19.01 -6.57
C ILE A 90 -6.64 -17.85 -7.36
N PHE A 91 -5.56 -17.24 -6.86
CA PHE A 91 -4.88 -16.12 -7.53
C PHE A 91 -3.40 -16.35 -7.87
N THR A 92 -2.95 -17.59 -8.08
CA THR A 92 -1.52 -17.84 -8.43
C THR A 92 -1.30 -18.75 -9.63
N GLU A 93 -2.17 -18.73 -10.64
CA GLU A 93 -1.81 -19.20 -11.98
C GLU A 93 -1.83 -17.99 -12.93
N GLY A 94 -0.66 -17.69 -13.50
CA GLY A 94 -0.36 -16.47 -14.24
C GLY A 94 -0.70 -16.49 -15.72
#